data_AF-A0A1Z4LWE9-F1
#
_entry.id   AF-A0A1Z4LWE9-F1
#
_cell.length_a   1.000
_cell.length_b   1.000
_cell.length_c   1.000
_cell.angle_alpha   90.00
_cell.angle_beta   90.00
_cell.angle_gamma   90.00
#
_symmetry.space_group_name_H-M   'P 1'
#
loop_
_entity.id
_entity.type
_entity.pdbx_description
1 polymer ?
#
loop_
_entity_poly.entity_id
_entity_poly.type
_entity_poly.pdbx_seq_one_letter_code
_entity_poly.pdbx_strand_id
1 'polypeptide(L)' 'MLSNPSKTWLALIIGNSRLHWGLFNQNNLLEAWNTNYLTESKIKVLAENKNLEQTLSHLSTPSPPLPLSSSLP' A
#
# COMPACT_ATOMS: atom_id res chain seq x y z
N MET A 1 -15.25 7.69 31.53
CA MET A 1 -15.26 8.25 30.17
C MET A 1 -14.76 7.15 29.23
N LEU A 2 -15.66 6.45 28.55
CA LEU A 2 -15.28 5.43 27.57
C LEU A 2 -14.71 6.18 26.35
N SER A 3 -13.43 5.96 26.04
CA SER A 3 -12.82 6.50 24.83
C SER A 3 -13.60 5.98 23.62
N ASN A 4 -14.27 6.89 22.91
CA ASN A 4 -14.88 6.59 21.62
C ASN A 4 -13.74 6.00 20.74
N PRO A 5 -13.87 4.78 20.20
CA PRO A 5 -12.80 4.20 19.39
C PRO A 5 -12.42 5.22 18.32
N SER A 6 -11.15 5.61 18.30
CA SER A 6 -10.60 6.48 17.26
C SER A 6 -10.97 5.85 15.94
N LYS A 7 -11.93 6.46 15.23
CA LYS A 7 -12.45 5.93 13.97
C LYS A 7 -11.39 6.22 12.93
N THR A 8 -10.38 5.35 12.90
CA THR A 8 -9.34 5.36 11.88
C THR A 8 -9.92 4.70 10.64
N TRP A 9 -9.86 5.38 9.50
CA TRP A 9 -10.38 4.89 8.23
C TRP A 9 -9.42 5.25 7.09
N LEU A 10 -9.50 4.47 6.01
CA LEU A 10 -8.63 4.61 4.86
C LEU A 10 -9.44 5.10 3.65
N ALA A 11 -9.04 6.24 3.09
CA ALA A 11 -9.56 6.76 1.83
C ALA A 11 -8.79 6.16 0.66
N LEU A 12 -9.49 5.78 -0.40
CA LEU A 12 -8.92 5.36 -1.68
C LEU A 12 -9.52 6.21 -2.80
N ILE A 13 -8.66 6.86 -3.58
CA ILE A 13 -9.02 7.55 -4.82
C ILE A 13 -8.32 6.86 -5.99
N ILE A 14 -9.12 6.49 -6.98
CA ILE A 14 -8.68 5.74 -8.16
C ILE A 14 -8.45 6.74 -9.31
N GLY A 15 -7.19 7.10 -9.57
CA GLY A 15 -6.80 7.95 -10.70
C GLY A 15 -6.40 7.11 -11.92
N ASN A 16 -6.22 7.70 -13.10
CA ASN A 16 -5.95 6.93 -14.33
C ASN A 16 -4.69 6.06 -14.31
N SER A 17 -3.67 6.43 -13.53
CA SER A 17 -2.39 5.71 -13.51
C SER A 17 -1.92 5.30 -12.11
N ARG A 18 -2.56 5.84 -11.07
CA ARG A 18 -2.15 5.63 -9.67
C ARG A 18 -3.37 5.55 -8.77
N LEU A 19 -3.18 4.82 -7.67
CA LEU A 19 -4.08 4.80 -6.54
C LEU A 19 -3.54 5.78 -5.50
N HIS A 20 -4.40 6.66 -5.02
CA HIS A 20 -4.08 7.61 -3.96
C HIS A 20 -4.76 7.16 -2.68
N TRP A 21 -3.98 7.05 -1.62
CA TRP A 21 -4.42 6.60 -0.31
C TRP A 21 -4.34 7.75 0.68
N GLY A 22 -5.28 7.79 1.62
CA GLY A 22 -5.24 8.70 2.75
C GLY A 22 -5.69 7.99 4.02
N LEU A 23 -4.81 7.91 5.02
CA LEU A 23 -5.15 7.41 6.35
C LEU A 23 -5.70 8.56 7.18
N PHE A 24 -6.94 8.43 7.65
CA PHE A 24 -7.61 9.42 8.46
C PHE A 24 -7.89 8.89 9.85
N ASN A 25 -7.81 9.76 10.85
CA ASN A 25 -8.41 9.54 12.16
C ASN A 25 -9.49 10.61 12.36
N GLN A 26 -10.74 10.18 12.45
CA GLN A 26 -11.91 11.05 12.42
C GLN A 26 -11.90 11.92 11.15
N ASN A 27 -11.59 13.22 11.27
CA ASN A 27 -11.56 14.19 10.17
C ASN A 27 -10.14 14.68 9.86
N ASN A 28 -9.12 14.15 10.53
CA ASN A 28 -7.73 14.55 10.34
C ASN A 28 -7.02 13.56 9.44
N LEU A 29 -6.37 14.05 8.39
CA LEU A 29 -5.44 13.26 7.57
C LEU A 29 -4.16 13.02 8.37
N LEU A 30 -3.84 11.76 8.63
CA LEU A 30 -2.60 11.35 9.28
C LEU A 30 -1.49 11.17 8.25
N GLU A 31 -1.77 10.46 7.17
CA GLU A 31 -0.78 10.13 6.15
C GLU A 31 -1.45 9.97 4.79
N ALA A 32 -0.77 10.33 3.72
CA ALA A 32 -1.20 10.06 2.36
C ALA A 32 -0.04 9.50 1.54
N TRP A 33 -0.32 8.51 0.71
CA TRP A 33 0.67 7.90 -0.17
C TRP A 33 0.03 7.46 -1.47
N ASN A 34 0.88 7.14 -2.44
CA ASN A 34 0.44 6.69 -3.75
C ASN A 34 0.98 5.28 -4.01
N THR A 35 0.18 4.42 -4.62
CA THR A 35 0.64 3.15 -5.16
C THR A 35 0.36 3.09 -6.66
N ASN A 36 1.23 2.42 -7.40
CA ASN A 36 0.94 2.08 -8.80
C ASN A 36 -0.20 1.07 -8.85
N TYR A 37 -0.87 0.97 -9.99
CA TYR A 37 -1.74 -0.16 -10.27
C TYR A 37 -0.96 -1.47 -10.20
N LEU A 38 -1.62 -2.51 -9.70
CA LEU A 38 -1.11 -3.87 -9.84
C LEU A 38 -1.07 -4.21 -11.34
N THR A 39 0.01 -4.85 -11.78
CA THR A 39 0.09 -5.34 -13.15
C THR A 39 -0.97 -6.40 -13.38
N GLU A 40 -1.46 -6.53 -14.62
CA GLU A 40 -2.47 -7.53 -14.98
C GLU A 40 -2.05 -8.96 -14.56
N SER A 41 -0.77 -9.28 -14.68
CA SER A 41 -0.20 -10.55 -14.21
C SER A 41 -0.43 -10.79 -12.72
N LYS A 42 -0.24 -9.77 -11.88
CA LYS A 42 -0.45 -9.83 -10.43
C LYS A 42 -1.94 -9.93 -10.11
N ILE A 43 -2.79 -9.18 -10.82
CA ILE A 43 -4.25 -9.23 -10.68
C ILE A 43 -4.79 -10.63 -11.03
N LYS A 44 -4.26 -11.25 -12.09
CA LYS A 44 -4.65 -12.61 -12.49
C LYS A 44 -4.29 -13.63 -11.40
N VAL A 45 -3.07 -13.55 -10.86
CA VAL A 45 -2.63 -14.39 -9.73
C VAL A 45 -3.52 -14.17 -8.50
N LEU A 46 -3.91 -12.92 -8.20
CA LEU A 46 -4.86 -12.58 -7.13
C LEU A 46 -6.26 -13.16 -7.35
N ALA A 47 -6.75 -13.15 -8.59
CA ALA A 47 -8.08 -13.65 -8.94
C ALA A 47 -8.14 -15.19 -8.93
N GLU A 48 -7.06 -15.85 -9.32
CA GLU A 48 -6.96 -17.31 -9.39
C GLU A 48 -6.64 -17.94 -8.02
N ASN A 49 -5.86 -17.25 -7.18
CA ASN A 49 -5.50 -17.75 -5.86
C ASN A 49 -6.49 -17.29 -4.77
N LYS A 50 -7.18 -18.25 -4.15
CA LYS A 50 -8.02 -18.00 -2.96
C LYS A 50 -7.23 -17.84 -1.67
N ASN A 51 -5.91 -18.07 -1.71
CA ASN A 51 -5.04 -18.04 -0.55
C ASN A 51 -4.21 -16.75 -0.51
N LEU A 52 -4.42 -15.96 0.54
CA LEU A 52 -3.77 -14.67 0.76
C LEU A 52 -2.24 -14.82 0.88
N GLU A 53 -1.76 -15.83 1.61
CA GLU A 53 -0.33 -16.04 1.88
C GLU A 53 0.46 -16.36 0.62
N GLN A 54 -0.07 -17.26 -0.22
CA GLN A 54 0.51 -17.58 -1.52
C GLN A 54 0.58 -16.33 -2.39
N THR A 55 -0.48 -15.53 -2.40
CA THR A 55 -0.56 -14.30 -3.19
C THR A 55 0.44 -13.24 -2.71
N LEU A 56 0.60 -13.06 -1.40
CA LEU A 56 1.56 -12.13 -0.80
C LEU A 56 3.01 -12.50 -1.14
N SER A 57 3.32 -13.80 -1.22
CA SER A 57 4.65 -14.27 -1.64
C SER A 57 4.98 -13.88 -3.10
N HIS A 58 3.97 -13.80 -3.98
CA HIS A 58 4.13 -13.42 -5.38
C HIS A 58 4.12 -11.90 -5.63
N LEU A 59 3.61 -11.11 -4.67
CA LEU A 59 3.54 -9.65 -4.77
C LEU A 59 4.85 -8.96 -4.36
N SER A 60 5.70 -9.65 -3.59
CA SER A 60 6.99 -9.18 -3.12
C SER A 60 7.96 -8.94 -4.29
N THR A 61 8.09 -7.69 -4.72
CA THR A 61 9.13 -7.23 -5.65
C THR A 61 10.44 -6.96 -4.91
N PRO A 62 11.59 -6.98 -5.63
CA PRO A 62 12.91 -7.23 -5.04
C PRO A 62 13.33 -6.11 -4.09
N SER A 63 14.22 -6.51 -3.17
CA SER A 63 14.92 -5.78 -2.10
C SER A 63 14.76 -4.25 -2.01
N PRO A 64 14.71 -3.69 -0.79
CA PRO A 64 14.76 -2.24 -0.60
C PRO A 64 15.95 -1.64 -1.36
N PRO A 65 15.82 -0.42 -1.91
CA PRO A 65 16.92 0.24 -2.60
C PRO A 65 18.12 0.27 -1.66
N LEU A 66 19.27 -0.25 -2.12
CA LEU A 66 20.53 -0.11 -1.41
C LEU A 66 20.70 1.37 -1.03
N PRO A 67 21.06 1.68 0.23
CA PRO A 67 21.39 3.05 0.58
C PRO A 67 22.49 3.51 -0.38
N LEU A 68 22.30 4.67 -1.01
CA LEU A 68 23.36 5.35 -1.75
C LEU A 68 24.56 5.44 -0.81
N SER A 69 25.58 4.63 -1.09
CA SER A 69 26.85 4.66 -0.37
C SER A 69 27.39 6.09 -0.53
N SER A 70 27.28 6.85 0.56
CA SER A 70 27.89 8.15 0.65
C SER A 70 29.39 7.97 0.71
N SER A 71 30.06 8.59 -0.26
CA SER A 71 31.47 9.02 -0.28
C SER A 71 32.55 7.94 -0.32
N LEU A 72 33.25 7.93 -1.45
CA LEU A 72 34.70 7.66 -1.56
C LEU A 72 35.47 8.31 -0.41
N PRO A 73 36.44 7.61 0.18
CA PRO A 73 37.77 8.15 0.46
C PRO A 73 38.71 7.99 -0.75
#